data_AF-A0A031LM34-F1
#
_entry.id   AF-A0A031LM34-F1
#
_cell.length_a   1.000
_cell.length_b   1.000
_cell.length_c   1.000
_cell.angle_alpha   90.00
_cell.angle_beta   90.00
_cell.angle_gamma   90.00
#
_symmetry.space_group_name_H-M   'P 1'
#
loop_
_entity.id
_entity.type
_entity.pdbx_description
1 polymer ?
#
loop_
_entity_poly.entity_id
_entity_poly.type
_entity_poly.pdbx_seq_one_letter_code
_entity_poly.pdbx_strand_id
1 'polypeptide(L)'
;MSSGELRKFYAVAQIDNFEVPENIATSKLHLHISSAIDEAIENVKEYLKNSGLNGNFATNVLVFVREESVTRLIETVKAKIRT
;
A
#
# COMPACT_ATOMS: atom_id res chain seq x y z
N MET A 1 -30.78 10.55 -9.12
CA MET A 1 -29.33 10.61 -8.84
C MET A 1 -28.86 9.17 -8.69
N SER A 2 -28.09 8.66 -9.65
CA SER A 2 -27.54 7.30 -9.57
C SER A 2 -26.53 7.28 -8.42
N SER A 3 -26.75 6.42 -7.43
CA SER A 3 -25.80 6.13 -6.37
C SER A 3 -24.50 5.65 -7.00
N GLY A 4 -23.54 6.58 -7.18
CA GLY A 4 -22.20 6.22 -7.60
C GLY A 4 -21.59 5.40 -6.50
N GLU A 5 -21.48 4.09 -6.72
CA GLU A 5 -20.72 3.18 -5.86
C GLU A 5 -19.37 3.83 -5.58
N LEU A 6 -19.13 4.16 -4.30
CA LEU A 6 -17.90 4.83 -3.90
C LEU A 6 -16.75 3.83 -4.06
N ARG A 7 -16.03 3.96 -5.18
CA ARG A 7 -14.76 3.28 -5.44
C ARG A 7 -13.88 3.38 -4.21
N LYS A 8 -13.39 2.23 -3.73
CA LYS A 8 -12.41 2.17 -2.66
C LYS A 8 -11.06 1.74 -3.20
N PHE A 9 -10.00 2.24 -2.60
CA PHE A 9 -8.63 2.00 -2.99
C PHE A 9 -7.89 1.29 -1.86
N TYR A 10 -7.01 0.37 -2.19
CA TYR A 10 -6.02 -0.14 -1.25
C TYR A 10 -4.67 -0.22 -1.94
N ALA A 11 -3.60 -0.27 -1.16
CA ALA A 11 -2.24 -0.33 -1.66
C ALA A 11 -1.49 -1.50 -1.03
N VAL A 12 -0.54 -2.06 -1.77
CA VAL A 12 0.38 -3.10 -1.29
C VAL A 12 1.81 -2.62 -1.52
N ALA A 13 2.58 -2.48 -0.45
CA ALA A 13 3.97 -2.04 -0.52
C ALA A 13 4.94 -3.24 -0.61
N GLN A 14 5.73 -3.30 -1.68
CA GLN A 14 6.70 -4.36 -1.95
C GLN A 14 8.11 -3.81 -1.90
N ILE A 15 8.98 -4.38 -1.06
CA ILE A 15 10.39 -4.02 -1.00
C ILE A 15 11.19 -4.95 -1.92
N ASP A 16 12.03 -4.38 -2.78
CA ASP A 16 12.71 -5.12 -3.86
C ASP A 16 13.55 -6.32 -3.38
N ASN A 17 14.12 -6.25 -2.17
CA ASN A 17 15.03 -7.26 -1.63
C ASN A 17 14.59 -7.82 -0.27
N PHE A 18 13.33 -7.63 0.12
CA PHE A 18 12.87 -8.03 1.44
C PHE A 18 11.37 -8.36 1.42
N GLU A 19 11.01 -9.54 1.91
CA GLU A 19 9.61 -9.94 2.03
C GLU A 19 9.00 -9.39 3.31
N VAL A 20 7.91 -8.63 3.15
CA VAL A 20 7.07 -8.17 4.24
C VAL A 20 5.78 -8.99 4.21
N PRO A 21 5.29 -9.50 5.36
CA PRO A 21 4.02 -10.21 5.42
C PRO A 21 2.89 -9.41 4.75
N GLU A 22 2.09 -10.06 3.90
CA GLU A 22 1.08 -9.39 3.07
C GLU A 22 0.06 -8.60 3.92
N ASN A 23 -0.30 -9.13 5.09
CA ASN A 23 -1.21 -8.48 6.04
C ASN A 23 -0.65 -7.19 6.66
N ILE A 24 0.68 -6.98 6.59
CA ILE A 24 1.37 -5.77 7.01
C ILE A 24 1.55 -4.84 5.82
N ALA A 25 2.01 -5.37 4.69
CA ALA A 25 2.28 -4.62 3.48
C ALA A 25 1.03 -4.00 2.84
N THR A 26 -0.16 -4.50 3.19
CA THR A 26 -1.44 -4.10 2.60
C THR A 26 -2.15 -3.04 3.46
N SER A 27 -2.57 -1.95 2.84
CA SER A 27 -3.43 -0.95 3.49
C SER A 27 -4.87 -1.44 3.64
N LYS A 28 -5.66 -0.73 4.43
CA LYS A 28 -7.11 -0.85 4.41
C LYS A 28 -7.69 -0.23 3.14
N LEU A 29 -9.02 -0.34 3.01
CA LEU A 29 -9.78 0.31 1.95
C LEU A 29 -10.03 1.80 2.28
N HIS A 30 -9.61 2.68 1.39
CA HIS A 30 -9.72 4.14 1.50
C HIS A 30 -10.54 4.73 0.37
N LEU A 31 -11.06 5.95 0.58
CA LEU A 31 -11.69 6.74 -0.49
C LEU A 31 -10.67 7.44 -1.39
N HIS A 32 -9.43 7.57 -0.93
CA HIS A 32 -8.36 8.27 -1.64
C HIS A 32 -7.13 7.37 -1.78
N ILE A 33 -6.51 7.44 -2.96
CA ILE A 33 -5.29 6.69 -3.29
C ILE A 33 -4.14 7.07 -2.36
N SER A 34 -3.96 8.38 -2.07
CA SER A 34 -2.90 8.85 -1.19
C SER A 34 -2.98 8.22 0.20
N SER A 35 -4.18 8.15 0.78
CA SER A 35 -4.39 7.52 2.10
C SER A 35 -4.02 6.04 2.09
N ALA A 36 -4.32 5.31 1.01
CA ALA A 36 -3.93 3.91 0.87
C ALA A 36 -2.41 3.76 0.77
N ILE A 37 -1.76 4.60 -0.03
CA ILE A 37 -0.29 4.61 -0.18
C ILE A 37 0.39 4.93 1.15
N ASP A 38 -0.05 5.97 1.83
CA ASP A 38 0.55 6.44 3.08
C ASP A 38 0.44 5.35 4.18
N GLU A 39 -0.72 4.70 4.32
CA GLU A 39 -0.90 3.60 5.29
C GLU A 39 -0.01 2.40 4.94
N ALA A 40 0.04 1.97 3.67
CA ALA A 40 0.89 0.85 3.27
C ALA A 40 2.39 1.14 3.54
N ILE A 41 2.84 2.36 3.27
CA ILE A 41 4.22 2.79 3.55
C ILE A 41 4.49 2.81 5.05
N GLU A 42 3.61 3.39 5.86
CA GLU A 42 3.84 3.47 7.31
C GLU A 42 3.81 2.09 7.96
N ASN A 43 2.89 1.20 7.58
CA ASN A 43 2.84 -0.17 8.09
C ASN A 43 4.16 -0.91 7.85
N VAL A 44 4.69 -0.83 6.62
CA VAL A 44 5.98 -1.44 6.28
C VAL A 44 7.12 -0.80 7.06
N LYS A 45 7.13 0.53 7.17
CA LYS A 45 8.15 1.28 7.92
C LYS A 45 8.17 0.90 9.40
N GLU A 46 7.01 0.79 10.03
CA GLU A 46 6.89 0.33 11.42
C GLU A 46 7.36 -1.11 11.57
N TYR A 47 7.00 -2.00 10.65
CA TYR A 47 7.44 -3.39 10.67
C TYR A 47 8.96 -3.52 10.57
N LEU A 48 9.60 -2.79 9.65
CA LEU A 48 11.05 -2.79 9.51
C LEU A 48 11.74 -2.28 10.78
N LYS A 49 11.26 -1.17 11.35
CA LYS A 49 11.76 -0.62 12.61
C LYS A 49 11.65 -1.63 13.76
N ASN A 50 10.49 -2.26 13.91
CA ASN A 50 10.24 -3.26 14.95
C ASN A 50 11.08 -4.53 14.75
N SER A 51 11.47 -4.83 13.51
CA SER A 51 12.37 -5.92 13.16
C SER A 51 13.85 -5.56 13.30
N GLY A 52 14.18 -4.34 13.73
CA GLY A 52 15.56 -3.86 13.87
C GLY A 52 16.25 -3.54 12.54
N LEU A 53 15.50 -3.46 11.44
CA LEU A 53 16.03 -3.19 10.10
C LEU A 53 16.07 -1.68 9.86
N ASN A 54 17.28 -1.13 9.97
CA ASN A 54 17.54 0.29 9.73
C ASN A 54 18.17 0.49 8.35
N GLY A 55 17.62 1.39 7.53
CA GLY A 55 18.19 1.70 6.22
C GLY A 55 17.27 2.50 5.32
N ASN A 56 17.65 2.52 4.03
CA ASN A 56 16.84 3.05 2.96
C ASN A 56 16.41 1.90 2.05
N PHE A 57 15.11 1.67 1.95
CA PHE A 57 14.53 0.58 1.20
C PHE A 57 13.85 1.13 -0.05
N ALA A 58 14.21 0.61 -1.23
CA ALA A 58 13.45 0.85 -2.45
C ALA A 58 12.15 0.04 -2.40
N THR A 59 11.04 0.69 -2.73
CA THR A 59 9.71 0.10 -2.58
C THR A 59 8.86 0.41 -3.81
N ASN A 60 8.14 -0.59 -4.30
CA ASN A 60 7.06 -0.41 -5.26
C ASN A 60 5.73 -0.53 -4.51
N VAL A 61 4.89 0.50 -4.59
CA VAL A 61 3.55 0.52 -4.01
C VAL A 61 2.54 0.28 -5.12
N LEU A 62 1.91 -0.88 -5.08
CA LEU A 62 0.88 -1.30 -6.02
C LEU A 62 -0.48 -0.80 -5.53
N VAL A 63 -1.15 0.05 -6.30
CA VAL A 63 -2.45 0.63 -5.92
C VAL A 63 -3.55 -0.05 -6.70
N PHE A 64 -4.57 -0.51 -5.97
CA PHE A 64 -5.71 -1.22 -6.51
C PHE A 64 -7.00 -0.43 -6.26
N VAL A 65 -7.92 -0.48 -7.22
CA VAL A 65 -9.31 -0.10 -7.00
C VAL A 65 -10.15 -1.35 -6.77
N ARG A 66 -11.05 -1.29 -5.80
CA ARG A 66 -12.08 -2.29 -5.53
C ARG A 66 -13.44 -1.70 -5.90
N GLU A 67 -14.04 -2.27 -6.93
CA GLU A 67 -15.42 -2.10 -7.35
C GLU A 67 -16.20 -3.38 -6.98
N GLU A 68 -17.53 -3.37 -6.99
CA GLU A 68 -18.37 -4.41 -6.37
C GLU A 68 -17.93 -5.86 -6.62
N SER A 69 -17.56 -6.17 -7.86
CA SER A 69 -17.17 -7.51 -8.30
C SER A 69 -15.75 -7.60 -8.87
N VAL A 70 -15.02 -6.48 -8.90
CA VAL A 70 -13.73 -6.40 -9.60
C VAL A 70 -12.70 -5.68 -8.76
N THR A 71 -11.52 -6.28 -8.67
CA THR A 71 -10.32 -5.64 -8.17
C THR A 71 -9.35 -5.46 -9.34
N ARG A 72 -8.80 -4.26 -9.48
CA ARG A 72 -7.86 -3.95 -10.58
C ARG A 72 -6.71 -3.10 -10.08
N LEU A 73 -5.49 -3.44 -10.51
CA LEU A 73 -4.32 -2.59 -10.35
C LEU A 73 -4.49 -1.34 -11.23
N ILE A 74 -4.41 -0.16 -10.63
CA ILE A 74 -4.58 1.12 -11.33
C ILE A 74 -3.28 1.90 -11.44
N GLU A 75 -2.34 1.70 -10.51
CA GLU A 75 -1.09 2.45 -10.48
C GLU A 75 0.01 1.67 -9.77
N THR A 76 1.26 1.94 -10.12
CA THR A 76 2.44 1.50 -9.37
C THR A 76 3.30 2.70 -9.08
N VAL A 77 3.49 3.01 -7.80
CA VAL A 77 4.25 4.15 -7.32
C VAL A 77 5.59 3.69 -6.79
N LYS A 78 6.68 4.27 -7.31
CA LYS A 78 8.02 4.04 -6.76
C LYS A 78 8.25 4.95 -5.57
N ALA A 79 8.64 4.36 -4.45
CA ALA A 79 8.88 5.06 -3.19
C ALA A 79 10.22 4.62 -2.56
N LYS A 80 10.63 5.37 -1.54
CA LYS A 80 11.73 5.00 -0.65
C LYS A 80 11.24 5.04 0.79
N ILE A 81 11.43 3.96 1.52
CA ILE A 81 11.14 3.90 2.94
C ILE A 81 12.45 4.10 3.70
N ARG A 82 12.45 5.09 4.58
CA ARG A 82 13.53 5.32 5.54
C ARG A 82 13.01 5.03 6.94
N THR A 83 13.68 4.11 7.61
CA THR A 83 13.41 3.67 8.98
C THR A 83 14.30 4.41 9.96
#